data_AF-A0A9D4SPT2-F1
#
_entry.id   AF-A0A9D4SPT2-F1
#
_cell.length_a   1.000
_cell.length_b   1.000
_cell.length_c   1.000
_cell.angle_alpha   90.00
_cell.angle_beta   90.00
_cell.angle_gamma   90.00
#
_symmetry.space_group_name_H-M   'P 1'
#
loop_
_entity.id
_entity.type
_entity.pdbx_description
1 polymer ?
#
loop_
_entity_poly.entity_id
_entity_poly.type
_entity_poly.pdbx_seq_one_letter_code
_entity_poly.pdbx_strand_id
1 'polypeptide(L)'
;MEASQTNTIEALASETVVGNQDSPTEKTARFYQTCISVVVDGRDQRAGYREAFQQAGVYWPDFGPKDSDAYVVAAKVYASFLYSSMLDIRRVESFTGEVYLSMKPAQAINVWKRNWDRFQNNDGAYRDYYENSCAAYASRVIGTVDFDTFVDIEIEMFHKLLLQEHFEEVVVLGNLSQLGDIMRPASAKKLTAFVADTYNLTVLTPVHVKGLRYMRNFAKLVEELGHEKVIFYLGWLILQVLWRGLDKHMNALWYKQFGVRASALNSKPQEVDCLEQTENLLGWALFYRFTRDSSGQSTERMSVMAKRLGRAFKRVVAYNKWLVNISLTEKNFTELLFYRKLLSEDKLRQRLGNIKEMTDSAVANWLAVAETRRTLSEDDWDDMRTFYIRDIRTTGKYSVYNKERHDLRAAPLFGELPLFGEGLTDAANYGALGMLIGAAAVELIVHAVPGHRKSVFDKHVSCYFDNSETPPNFARDHFYRSVAVDIVYQVFKAAASDAAKGQDLKDFDRDQTFFQMMCYLLCEGHAKEIPEAELNCNQGVKDSRIFGTVFGCPRGSPMNPRHKCRL
;
A
#
# COMPACT_ATOMS: atom_id res chain seq x y z
N MET A 1 17.87 3.80 8.74
CA MET A 1 16.89 3.87 7.65
C MET A 1 17.26 4.84 6.54
N GLU A 2 17.42 6.14 6.80
CA GLU A 2 17.89 7.09 5.78
C GLU A 2 19.25 6.67 5.20
N ALA A 3 20.18 6.21 6.04
CA ALA A 3 21.44 5.62 5.59
C ALA A 3 21.26 4.38 4.66
N SER A 4 20.22 3.56 4.86
CA SER A 4 19.93 2.40 3.99
C SER A 4 19.38 2.85 2.63
N GLN A 5 18.58 3.93 2.62
CA GLN A 5 18.08 4.53 1.38
C GLN A 5 19.22 5.19 0.60
N THR A 6 20.09 5.96 1.28
CA THR A 6 21.29 6.55 0.67
C THR A 6 22.19 5.49 0.06
N ASN A 7 22.48 4.40 0.79
CA ASN A 7 23.27 3.29 0.25
C ASN A 7 22.60 2.62 -0.95
N THR A 8 21.26 2.51 -0.98
CA THR A 8 20.53 1.94 -2.12
C THR A 8 20.59 2.88 -3.34
N ILE A 9 20.43 4.19 -3.13
CA ILE A 9 20.54 5.22 -4.16
C ILE A 9 21.95 5.23 -4.75
N GLU A 10 22.98 5.27 -3.89
CA GLU A 10 24.38 5.23 -4.31
C GLU A 10 24.70 3.93 -5.07
N ALA A 11 24.16 2.79 -4.63
CA ALA A 11 24.33 1.50 -5.29
C ALA A 11 23.66 1.43 -6.68
N LEU A 12 22.49 2.04 -6.86
CA LEU A 12 21.80 2.13 -8.17
C LEU A 12 22.43 3.19 -9.09
N ALA A 13 22.98 4.26 -8.52
CA ALA A 13 23.65 5.33 -9.25
C ALA A 13 25.08 4.96 -9.69
N SER A 14 25.79 4.15 -8.90
CA SER A 14 27.18 3.72 -9.17
C SER A 14 27.31 2.49 -10.06
N GLU A 15 26.20 1.80 -10.36
CA GLU A 15 26.21 0.70 -11.33
C GLU A 15 26.51 1.26 -12.73
N THR A 16 27.79 1.17 -13.08
CA THR A 16 28.26 1.26 -14.45
C THR A 16 27.62 0.09 -15.19
N VAL A 17 26.78 0.38 -16.19
CA VAL A 17 26.19 -0.59 -17.11
C VAL A 17 27.31 -1.20 -17.96
N VAL A 18 28.12 -2.06 -17.35
CA VAL A 18 29.28 -2.74 -17.95
C VAL A 18 29.09 -4.27 -17.85
N GLY A 19 27.93 -4.71 -17.37
CA GLY A 19 27.52 -6.11 -17.29
C GLY A 19 26.45 -6.51 -18.31
N ASN A 20 26.06 -7.79 -18.25
CA ASN A 20 25.20 -8.47 -19.22
C ASN A 20 23.75 -7.95 -19.11
N GLN A 21 23.32 -7.12 -20.08
CA GLN A 21 22.06 -6.37 -20.13
C GLN A 21 20.76 -7.20 -19.89
N ASP A 22 20.89 -8.52 -19.88
CA ASP A 22 19.83 -9.48 -19.55
C ASP A 22 19.54 -9.66 -18.06
N SER A 23 20.35 -9.12 -17.13
CA SER A 23 20.08 -9.27 -15.70
C SER A 23 18.90 -8.42 -15.22
N PRO A 24 17.93 -8.98 -14.46
CA PRO A 24 16.86 -8.20 -13.83
C PRO A 24 17.32 -7.05 -12.94
N THR A 25 18.49 -7.17 -12.29
CA THR A 25 19.06 -6.11 -11.44
C THR A 25 19.55 -4.94 -12.28
N GLU A 26 20.20 -5.19 -13.41
CA GLU A 26 20.66 -4.15 -14.33
C GLU A 26 19.48 -3.43 -14.99
N LYS A 27 18.45 -4.18 -15.39
CA LYS A 27 17.19 -3.59 -15.89
C LYS A 27 16.53 -2.68 -14.84
N THR A 28 16.62 -3.04 -13.57
CA THR A 28 16.10 -2.24 -12.45
C THR A 28 16.91 -0.97 -12.22
N ALA A 29 18.24 -1.04 -12.26
CA ALA A 29 19.11 0.13 -12.19
C ALA A 29 18.87 1.07 -13.37
N ARG A 30 18.74 0.52 -14.58
CA ARG A 30 18.42 1.29 -15.79
C ARG A 30 17.06 1.97 -15.70
N PHE A 31 16.04 1.27 -15.18
CA PHE A 31 14.72 1.85 -14.92
C PHE A 31 14.83 3.07 -13.99
N TYR A 32 15.53 2.93 -12.86
CA TYR A 32 15.80 4.02 -11.93
C TYR A 32 16.54 5.20 -12.59
N GLN A 33 17.64 4.91 -13.31
CA GLN A 33 18.43 5.93 -14.01
C GLN A 33 17.63 6.71 -15.04
N THR A 34 16.75 6.04 -15.81
CA THR A 34 15.89 6.75 -16.76
C THR A 34 14.86 7.65 -16.08
N CYS A 35 14.34 7.27 -14.90
CA CYS A 35 13.51 8.17 -14.09
C CYS A 35 14.31 9.41 -13.63
N ILE A 36 15.53 9.21 -13.10
CA ILE A 36 16.41 10.31 -12.68
C ILE A 36 16.68 11.29 -13.83
N SER A 37 16.95 10.78 -15.04
CA SER A 37 17.19 11.63 -16.22
C SER A 37 16.02 12.54 -16.57
N VAL A 38 14.80 12.16 -16.19
CA VAL A 38 13.58 12.94 -16.45
C VAL A 38 13.31 13.92 -15.32
N VAL A 39 13.38 13.46 -14.07
CA VAL A 39 12.97 14.27 -12.90
C VAL A 39 14.07 15.22 -12.45
N VAL A 40 15.31 14.75 -12.42
CA VAL A 40 16.47 15.52 -11.94
C VAL A 40 17.08 16.31 -13.10
N ASP A 41 17.43 15.62 -14.20
CA ASP A 41 18.12 16.26 -15.33
C ASP A 41 17.16 17.02 -16.27
N GLY A 42 15.85 16.78 -16.16
CA GLY A 42 14.82 17.52 -16.91
C GLY A 42 14.68 17.10 -18.37
N ARG A 43 15.04 15.85 -18.73
CA ARG A 43 14.84 15.33 -20.09
C ARG A 43 13.35 15.31 -20.44
N ASP A 44 12.99 15.96 -21.55
CA ASP A 44 11.61 15.98 -22.05
C ASP A 44 11.21 14.59 -22.58
N GLN A 45 10.10 14.06 -22.06
CA GLN A 45 9.48 12.80 -22.47
C GLN A 45 7.97 12.96 -22.76
N ARG A 46 7.47 14.19 -22.86
CA ARG A 46 6.03 14.49 -23.03
C ARG A 46 5.42 13.83 -24.26
N ALA A 47 6.16 13.77 -25.36
CA ALA A 47 5.72 13.10 -26.58
C ALA A 47 5.47 11.59 -26.34
N GLY A 48 6.38 10.92 -25.64
CA GLY A 48 6.23 9.50 -25.29
C GLY A 48 5.03 9.24 -24.38
N TYR A 49 4.77 10.11 -23.40
CA TYR A 49 3.57 10.00 -22.55
C TYR A 49 2.29 10.20 -23.34
N ARG A 50 2.26 11.20 -24.23
CA ARG A 50 1.11 11.45 -25.09
C ARG A 50 0.80 10.23 -25.95
N GLU A 51 1.82 9.63 -26.56
CA GLU A 51 1.66 8.41 -27.35
C GLU A 51 1.13 7.25 -26.50
N ALA A 52 1.72 7.03 -25.32
CA ALA A 52 1.28 5.98 -24.39
C ALA A 52 -0.18 6.18 -23.93
N PHE A 53 -0.60 7.43 -23.69
CA PHE A 53 -1.97 7.77 -23.32
C PHE A 53 -2.92 7.47 -24.48
N GLN A 54 -2.55 7.89 -25.70
CA GLN A 54 -3.35 7.64 -26.90
C GLN A 54 -3.50 6.14 -27.17
N GLN A 55 -2.44 5.35 -26.99
CA GLN A 55 -2.48 3.88 -27.09
C GLN A 55 -3.45 3.27 -26.05
N ALA A 56 -3.55 3.85 -24.85
CA ALA A 56 -4.52 3.45 -23.84
C ALA A 56 -5.96 3.96 -24.11
N GLY A 57 -6.15 4.83 -25.12
CA GLY A 57 -7.44 5.44 -25.46
C GLY A 57 -7.73 6.76 -24.73
N VAL A 58 -6.70 7.41 -24.18
CA VAL A 58 -6.78 8.70 -23.49
C VAL A 58 -6.16 9.79 -24.36
N TYR A 59 -6.91 10.86 -24.62
CA TYR A 59 -6.50 11.94 -25.53
C TYR A 59 -6.31 13.29 -24.83
N TRP A 60 -6.18 13.26 -23.50
CA TRP A 60 -6.07 14.45 -22.66
C TRP A 60 -4.99 15.43 -23.14
N PRO A 61 -5.24 16.77 -23.14
CA PRO A 61 -6.42 17.46 -22.58
C PRO A 61 -7.64 17.53 -23.51
N ASP A 62 -7.60 16.85 -24.65
CA ASP A 62 -8.71 16.80 -25.58
C ASP A 62 -9.67 15.65 -25.24
N PHE A 63 -10.91 15.77 -25.70
CA PHE A 63 -11.82 14.64 -25.71
C PHE A 63 -11.37 13.59 -26.75
N GLY A 64 -11.52 12.31 -26.38
CA GLY A 64 -11.23 11.19 -27.26
C GLY A 64 -12.32 10.93 -28.31
N PRO A 65 -12.14 9.89 -29.14
CA PRO A 65 -13.15 9.44 -30.10
C PRO A 65 -14.49 9.12 -29.42
N LYS A 66 -15.60 9.55 -30.03
CA LYS A 66 -16.97 9.42 -29.47
C LYS A 66 -17.43 7.97 -29.26
N ASP A 67 -16.83 7.01 -29.95
CA ASP A 67 -17.13 5.57 -29.86
C ASP A 67 -16.33 4.84 -28.78
N SER A 68 -15.42 5.55 -28.10
CA SER A 68 -14.62 5.04 -26.99
C SER A 68 -15.51 4.63 -25.83
N ASP A 69 -15.18 3.49 -25.21
CA ASP A 69 -15.90 2.97 -24.06
C ASP A 69 -15.09 3.18 -22.78
N ALA A 70 -15.63 3.98 -21.86
CA ALA A 70 -14.98 4.35 -20.60
C ALA A 70 -14.51 3.15 -19.75
N TYR A 71 -15.22 2.03 -19.75
CA TYR A 71 -14.79 0.85 -18.98
C TYR A 71 -13.59 0.18 -19.62
N VAL A 72 -13.59 0.07 -20.96
CA VAL A 72 -12.47 -0.46 -21.72
C VAL A 72 -11.25 0.45 -21.58
N VAL A 73 -11.42 1.76 -21.67
CA VAL A 73 -10.31 2.71 -21.49
C VAL A 73 -9.77 2.67 -20.07
N ALA A 74 -10.61 2.60 -19.04
CA ALA A 74 -10.16 2.40 -17.65
C ALA A 74 -9.37 1.10 -17.48
N ALA A 75 -9.82 0.01 -18.11
CA ALA A 75 -9.11 -1.27 -18.09
C ALA A 75 -7.77 -1.21 -18.86
N LYS A 76 -7.73 -0.55 -20.01
CA LYS A 76 -6.51 -0.31 -20.81
C LYS A 76 -5.49 0.53 -20.05
N VAL A 77 -5.94 1.60 -19.40
CA VAL A 77 -5.09 2.43 -18.54
C VAL A 77 -4.47 1.60 -17.43
N TYR A 78 -5.30 0.83 -16.72
CA TYR A 78 -4.80 -0.03 -15.65
C TYR A 78 -3.79 -1.04 -16.19
N ALA A 79 -4.09 -1.68 -17.33
CA ALA A 79 -3.17 -2.59 -17.97
C ALA A 79 -1.85 -1.89 -18.34
N SER A 80 -1.90 -0.80 -19.11
CA SER A 80 -0.71 -0.11 -19.62
C SER A 80 0.17 0.48 -18.54
N PHE A 81 -0.41 1.09 -17.51
CA PHE A 81 0.34 1.87 -16.51
C PHE A 81 0.42 1.20 -15.14
N LEU A 82 -0.29 0.08 -14.92
CA LEU A 82 -0.49 -0.55 -13.61
C LEU A 82 -1.05 0.40 -12.55
N TYR A 83 -1.80 1.40 -13.01
CA TYR A 83 -2.32 2.44 -12.16
C TYR A 83 -3.84 2.35 -12.07
N SER A 84 -4.34 2.05 -10.87
CA SER A 84 -5.77 2.03 -10.59
C SER A 84 -6.25 3.44 -10.30
N SER A 85 -6.85 4.10 -11.28
CA SER A 85 -7.40 5.47 -11.16
C SER A 85 -8.91 5.48 -10.86
N MET A 86 -9.69 4.68 -11.59
CA MET A 86 -11.14 4.50 -11.38
C MET A 86 -11.52 3.05 -11.05
N LEU A 87 -11.02 2.11 -11.86
CA LEU A 87 -11.25 0.69 -11.69
C LEU A 87 -9.92 -0.05 -11.56
N ASP A 88 -9.89 -1.02 -10.67
CA ASP A 88 -8.81 -1.99 -10.53
C ASP A 88 -9.30 -3.34 -11.05
N ILE A 89 -8.69 -3.82 -12.13
CA ILE A 89 -9.12 -5.02 -12.86
C ILE A 89 -7.92 -5.93 -13.02
N ARG A 90 -7.93 -7.10 -12.36
CA ARG A 90 -6.77 -8.00 -12.31
C ARG A 90 -7.16 -9.45 -12.51
N ARG A 91 -6.28 -10.21 -13.16
CA ARG A 91 -6.26 -11.66 -13.03
C ARG A 91 -5.75 -12.02 -11.63
N VAL A 92 -6.51 -12.86 -10.93
CA VAL A 92 -6.14 -13.40 -9.63
C VAL A 92 -6.13 -14.91 -9.72
N GLU A 93 -5.17 -15.52 -9.04
CA GLU A 93 -5.10 -16.95 -8.81
C GLU A 93 -5.17 -17.17 -7.32
N SER A 94 -6.23 -17.83 -6.85
CA SER A 94 -6.45 -18.07 -5.43
C SER A 94 -5.43 -19.06 -4.89
N PHE A 95 -5.32 -19.14 -3.56
CA PHE A 95 -4.49 -20.17 -2.90
C PHE A 95 -4.91 -21.61 -3.26
N THR A 96 -6.16 -21.83 -3.68
CA THR A 96 -6.64 -23.14 -4.13
C THR A 96 -6.37 -23.39 -5.62
N GLY A 97 -5.68 -22.49 -6.32
CA GLY A 97 -5.40 -22.54 -7.75
C GLY A 97 -6.56 -22.11 -8.65
N GLU A 98 -7.60 -21.49 -8.07
CA GLU A 98 -8.74 -20.99 -8.86
C GLU A 98 -8.37 -19.65 -9.50
N VAL A 99 -8.53 -19.55 -10.82
CA VAL A 99 -8.29 -18.31 -11.56
C VAL A 99 -9.60 -17.54 -11.72
N TYR A 100 -9.63 -16.29 -11.28
CA TYR A 100 -10.77 -15.39 -11.44
C TYR A 100 -10.33 -13.97 -11.81
N LEU A 101 -11.26 -13.18 -12.34
CA LEU A 101 -11.05 -11.74 -12.55
C LEU A 101 -11.51 -10.97 -11.31
N SER A 102 -10.61 -10.26 -10.63
CA SER A 102 -10.98 -9.34 -9.56
C SER A 102 -11.28 -7.96 -10.15
N MET A 103 -12.45 -7.41 -9.86
CA MET A 103 -12.82 -6.03 -10.16
C MET A 103 -13.15 -5.30 -8.86
N LYS A 104 -12.44 -4.20 -8.59
CA LYS A 104 -12.68 -3.38 -7.39
C LYS A 104 -12.50 -1.89 -7.68
N PRO A 105 -13.09 -0.99 -6.87
CA PRO A 105 -12.89 0.44 -7.03
C PRO A 105 -11.43 0.79 -6.80
N ALA A 106 -10.91 1.73 -7.58
CA ALA A 106 -9.57 2.25 -7.38
C ALA A 106 -9.49 3.05 -6.07
N GLN A 107 -8.42 2.86 -5.30
CA GLN A 107 -8.17 3.67 -4.10
C GLN A 107 -7.83 5.13 -4.44
N ALA A 108 -7.31 5.38 -5.65
CA ALA A 108 -6.92 6.72 -6.10
C ALA A 108 -8.08 7.72 -5.99
N ILE A 109 -9.30 7.32 -6.39
CA ILE A 109 -10.46 8.21 -6.32
C ILE A 109 -10.77 8.65 -4.89
N ASN A 110 -10.55 7.79 -3.89
CA ASN A 110 -10.74 8.12 -2.48
C ASN A 110 -9.67 9.10 -1.98
N VAL A 111 -8.43 9.00 -2.49
CA VAL A 111 -7.38 9.98 -2.18
C VAL A 111 -7.73 11.33 -2.80
N TRP A 112 -8.15 11.34 -4.07
CA TRP A 112 -8.49 12.56 -4.78
C TRP A 112 -9.70 13.27 -4.20
N LYS A 113 -10.76 12.53 -3.86
CA LYS A 113 -11.94 13.10 -3.21
C LYS A 113 -11.62 13.74 -1.84
N ARG A 114 -10.77 13.10 -1.03
CA ARG A 114 -10.28 13.70 0.24
C ARG A 114 -9.47 14.97 0.04
N ASN A 115 -8.77 15.08 -1.10
CA ASN A 115 -8.05 16.30 -1.46
C ASN A 115 -8.99 17.36 -2.06
N TRP A 116 -10.09 16.95 -2.69
CA TRP A 116 -11.05 17.83 -3.34
C TRP A 116 -11.77 18.78 -2.39
N ASP A 117 -12.16 18.30 -1.20
CA ASP A 117 -12.74 19.17 -0.16
C ASP A 117 -11.78 20.33 0.21
N ARG A 118 -10.48 20.17 -0.04
CA ARG A 118 -9.46 21.21 0.16
C ARG A 118 -9.30 22.12 -1.06
N PHE A 119 -9.53 21.61 -2.28
CA PHE A 119 -9.47 22.39 -3.53
C PHE A 119 -10.57 23.45 -3.59
N GLN A 120 -11.76 23.15 -3.05
CA GLN A 120 -12.84 24.15 -2.96
C GLN A 120 -12.45 25.45 -2.23
N ASN A 121 -11.42 25.40 -1.39
CA ASN A 121 -10.96 26.56 -0.62
C ASN A 121 -9.84 27.36 -1.33
N ASN A 122 -9.36 26.95 -2.51
CA ASN A 122 -8.28 27.64 -3.25
C ASN A 122 -8.43 27.48 -4.78
N ASP A 123 -9.53 28.00 -5.31
CA ASP A 123 -9.93 27.87 -6.72
C ASP A 123 -8.88 28.44 -7.71
N GLY A 124 -8.30 29.61 -7.41
CA GLY A 124 -7.33 30.27 -8.30
C GLY A 124 -6.07 29.45 -8.54
N ALA A 125 -5.51 28.83 -7.49
CA ALA A 125 -4.32 28.00 -7.64
C ALA A 125 -4.63 26.69 -8.40
N TYR A 126 -5.83 26.14 -8.20
CA TYR A 126 -6.25 24.93 -8.92
C TYR A 126 -6.47 25.18 -10.42
N ARG A 127 -7.04 26.35 -10.76
CA ARG A 127 -7.14 26.85 -12.13
C ARG A 127 -5.76 26.98 -12.77
N ASP A 128 -4.83 27.67 -12.12
CA ASP A 128 -3.45 27.81 -12.61
C ASP A 128 -2.83 26.44 -12.87
N TYR A 129 -3.02 25.49 -11.96
CA TYR A 129 -2.47 24.15 -12.09
C TYR A 129 -3.04 23.40 -13.30
N TYR A 130 -4.36 23.44 -13.49
CA TYR A 130 -5.03 22.83 -14.65
C TYR A 130 -4.62 23.50 -15.96
N GLU A 131 -4.64 24.82 -16.04
CA GLU A 131 -4.33 25.56 -17.28
C GLU A 131 -2.88 25.37 -17.70
N ASN A 132 -1.94 25.40 -16.75
CA ASN A 132 -0.53 25.12 -17.03
C ASN A 132 -0.30 23.67 -17.46
N SER A 133 -1.04 22.73 -16.86
CA SER A 133 -1.03 21.31 -17.25
C SER A 133 -1.51 21.14 -18.70
N CYS A 134 -2.60 21.81 -19.06
CA CYS A 134 -3.15 21.80 -20.42
C CYS A 134 -2.16 22.42 -21.40
N ALA A 135 -1.57 23.58 -21.08
CA ALA A 135 -0.60 24.25 -21.94
C ALA A 135 0.65 23.37 -22.22
N ALA A 136 1.12 22.63 -21.21
CA ALA A 136 2.29 21.76 -21.36
C ALA A 136 2.02 20.53 -22.25
N TYR A 137 0.77 20.09 -22.37
CA TYR A 137 0.41 18.81 -23.00
C TYR A 137 -0.67 18.93 -24.08
N ALA A 138 -1.14 20.11 -24.44
CA ALA A 138 -2.01 20.25 -25.61
C ALA A 138 -1.20 19.92 -26.89
N SER A 139 -1.83 19.22 -27.84
CA SER A 139 -1.21 18.93 -29.15
C SER A 139 -1.33 20.13 -30.11
N ARG A 140 -2.28 21.03 -29.83
CA ARG A 140 -2.61 22.26 -30.55
C ARG A 140 -3.11 23.32 -29.56
N VAL A 141 -3.00 24.59 -29.95
CA VAL A 141 -3.45 25.75 -29.17
C VAL A 141 -5.00 25.86 -29.09
N ILE A 142 -5.75 24.97 -29.76
CA ILE A 142 -7.23 25.01 -29.88
C ILE A 142 -7.74 23.55 -29.91
N GLY A 143 -8.72 23.09 -29.12
CA GLY A 143 -9.49 23.73 -28.05
C GLY A 143 -9.47 22.85 -26.80
N THR A 144 -8.90 23.41 -25.73
CA THR A 144 -8.86 22.83 -24.40
C THR A 144 -10.25 22.90 -23.76
N VAL A 145 -10.68 21.85 -23.06
CA VAL A 145 -11.81 21.94 -22.13
C VAL A 145 -11.50 23.08 -21.15
N ASP A 146 -12.34 24.10 -21.10
CA ASP A 146 -12.14 25.22 -20.18
C ASP A 146 -12.25 24.75 -18.74
N PHE A 147 -11.64 25.50 -17.83
CA PHE A 147 -11.56 25.09 -16.42
C PHE A 147 -12.94 24.94 -15.78
N ASP A 148 -13.93 25.77 -16.14
CA ASP A 148 -15.26 25.71 -15.54
C ASP A 148 -15.98 24.41 -15.96
N THR A 149 -15.89 24.05 -17.25
CA THR A 149 -16.37 22.75 -17.75
C THR A 149 -15.64 21.58 -17.07
N PHE A 150 -14.32 21.70 -16.85
CA PHE A 150 -13.55 20.68 -16.14
C PHE A 150 -14.02 20.50 -14.69
N VAL A 151 -14.26 21.60 -13.96
CA VAL A 151 -14.76 21.57 -12.59
C VAL A 151 -16.16 20.95 -12.52
N ASP A 152 -17.04 21.27 -13.46
CA ASP A 152 -18.37 20.65 -13.54
C ASP A 152 -18.29 19.12 -13.70
N ILE A 153 -17.38 18.64 -14.57
CA ILE A 153 -17.12 17.20 -14.74
C ILE A 153 -16.62 16.61 -13.41
N GLU A 154 -15.63 17.26 -12.79
CA GLU A 154 -15.03 16.79 -11.54
C GLU A 154 -16.03 16.70 -10.38
N ILE A 155 -16.90 17.71 -10.24
CA ILE A 155 -17.98 17.72 -9.25
C ILE A 155 -18.89 16.52 -9.43
N GLU A 156 -19.36 16.27 -10.66
CA GLU A 156 -20.24 15.14 -10.96
C GLU A 156 -19.54 13.79 -10.69
N MET A 157 -18.25 13.68 -11.03
CA MET A 157 -17.43 12.52 -10.71
C MET A 157 -17.38 12.27 -9.19
N PHE A 158 -17.09 13.28 -8.37
CA PHE A 158 -16.98 13.11 -6.93
C PHE A 158 -18.31 12.97 -6.20
N HIS A 159 -19.38 13.61 -6.67
CA HIS A 159 -20.72 13.42 -6.09
C HIS A 159 -21.20 11.98 -6.24
N LYS A 160 -20.96 11.33 -7.39
CA LYS A 160 -21.49 9.98 -7.66
C LYS A 160 -20.55 8.86 -7.24
N LEU A 161 -19.23 9.07 -7.33
CA LEU A 161 -18.24 8.13 -6.80
C LEU A 161 -18.14 8.31 -5.27
N LEU A 162 -18.94 7.52 -4.55
CA LEU A 162 -18.97 7.53 -3.08
C LEU A 162 -17.58 7.24 -2.50
N LEU A 163 -17.22 7.92 -1.41
CA LEU A 163 -16.12 7.46 -0.54
C LEU A 163 -16.56 6.12 0.02
N GLN A 164 -15.98 5.04 -0.48
CA GLN A 164 -16.20 3.73 0.12
C GLN A 164 -15.06 3.45 1.07
N GLU A 165 -15.34 3.71 2.34
CA GLU A 165 -14.39 3.44 3.41
C GLU A 165 -14.15 1.93 3.54
N HIS A 166 -15.13 1.07 3.20
CA HIS A 166 -15.03 -0.39 3.38
C HIS A 166 -15.56 -1.17 2.15
N PHE A 167 -14.67 -1.87 1.44
CA PHE A 167 -14.99 -2.78 0.32
C PHE A 167 -15.48 -4.17 0.80
N GLU A 168 -16.49 -4.22 1.68
CA GLU A 168 -16.91 -5.48 2.31
C GLU A 168 -17.89 -6.31 1.46
N GLU A 169 -18.62 -5.68 0.53
CA GLU A 169 -19.51 -6.42 -0.39
C GLU A 169 -18.71 -7.04 -1.54
N VAL A 170 -18.58 -8.37 -1.53
CA VAL A 170 -18.04 -9.15 -2.64
C VAL A 170 -19.18 -9.90 -3.31
N VAL A 171 -19.37 -9.67 -4.61
CA VAL A 171 -20.29 -10.43 -5.44
C VAL A 171 -19.50 -11.27 -6.42
N VAL A 172 -19.77 -12.57 -6.42
CA VAL A 172 -19.16 -13.52 -7.35
C VAL A 172 -20.12 -13.72 -8.51
N LEU A 173 -19.70 -13.29 -9.70
CA LEU A 173 -20.33 -13.66 -10.96
C LEU A 173 -19.69 -14.97 -11.42
N GLY A 174 -20.52 -15.91 -11.88
CA GLY A 174 -20.06 -17.22 -12.34
C GLY A 174 -19.24 -17.16 -13.63
N ASN A 175 -19.34 -16.10 -14.43
CA ASN A 175 -18.54 -15.94 -15.65
C ASN A 175 -18.46 -14.48 -16.14
N LEU A 176 -17.54 -14.17 -17.07
CA LEU A 176 -17.36 -12.82 -17.62
C LEU A 176 -18.58 -12.28 -18.35
N SER A 177 -19.39 -13.13 -18.99
CA SER A 177 -20.57 -12.67 -19.75
C SER A 177 -21.65 -12.06 -18.85
N GLN A 178 -21.63 -12.37 -17.55
CA GLN A 178 -22.54 -11.81 -16.53
C GLN A 178 -22.17 -10.37 -16.13
N LEU A 179 -21.11 -9.76 -16.67
CA LEU A 179 -20.84 -8.33 -16.46
C LEU A 179 -22.00 -7.43 -16.92
N GLY A 180 -22.84 -7.90 -17.84
CA GLY A 180 -24.08 -7.23 -18.24
C GLY A 180 -25.09 -7.02 -17.10
N ASP A 181 -24.96 -7.73 -15.98
CA ASP A 181 -25.81 -7.56 -14.79
C ASP A 181 -25.45 -6.30 -13.98
N ILE A 182 -24.28 -5.70 -14.27
CA ILE A 182 -23.73 -4.56 -13.53
C ILE A 182 -23.64 -3.31 -14.40
N MET A 183 -23.36 -3.47 -15.70
CA MET A 183 -23.19 -2.37 -16.66
C MET A 183 -23.93 -2.65 -17.96
N ARG A 184 -24.04 -1.63 -18.83
CA ARG A 184 -24.74 -1.78 -20.12
C ARG A 184 -24.20 -2.99 -20.91
N PRO A 185 -25.07 -3.83 -21.51
CA PRO A 185 -24.63 -5.04 -22.23
C PRO A 185 -23.59 -4.79 -23.33
N ALA A 186 -23.69 -3.67 -24.05
CA ALA A 186 -22.72 -3.30 -25.08
C ALA A 186 -21.32 -3.04 -24.50
N SER A 187 -21.24 -2.30 -23.39
CA SER A 187 -19.99 -2.05 -22.66
C SER A 187 -19.45 -3.33 -22.02
N ALA A 188 -20.31 -4.14 -21.42
CA ALA A 188 -19.94 -5.44 -20.85
C ALA A 188 -19.31 -6.36 -21.90
N LYS A 189 -19.88 -6.42 -23.11
CA LYS A 189 -19.32 -7.21 -24.22
C LYS A 189 -17.94 -6.70 -24.65
N LYS A 190 -17.77 -5.38 -24.80
CA LYS A 190 -16.47 -4.78 -25.16
C LYS A 190 -15.41 -5.03 -24.07
N LEU A 191 -15.78 -4.83 -22.80
CA LEU A 191 -14.89 -5.08 -21.67
C LEU A 191 -14.50 -6.55 -21.57
N THR A 192 -15.47 -7.47 -21.69
CA THR A 192 -15.24 -8.92 -21.68
C THR A 192 -14.22 -9.33 -22.74
N ALA A 193 -14.38 -8.85 -23.97
CA ALA A 193 -13.44 -9.14 -25.06
C ALA A 193 -12.03 -8.62 -24.73
N PHE A 194 -11.93 -7.39 -24.23
CA PHE A 194 -10.65 -6.79 -23.86
C PHE A 194 -9.95 -7.55 -22.73
N VAL A 195 -10.64 -7.88 -21.63
CA VAL A 195 -10.02 -8.55 -20.48
C VAL A 195 -9.70 -10.01 -20.77
N ALA A 196 -10.51 -10.70 -21.57
CA ALA A 196 -10.23 -12.07 -22.00
C ALA A 196 -8.92 -12.14 -22.80
N ASP A 197 -8.74 -11.21 -23.75
CA ASP A 197 -7.52 -11.10 -24.54
C ASP A 197 -6.31 -10.66 -23.70
N THR A 198 -6.44 -9.54 -22.97
CA THR A 198 -5.34 -8.92 -22.22
C THR A 198 -4.79 -9.81 -21.10
N TYR A 199 -5.65 -10.58 -20.44
CA TYR A 199 -5.29 -11.42 -19.30
C TYR A 199 -5.30 -12.92 -19.63
N ASN A 200 -5.46 -13.29 -20.90
CA ASN A 200 -5.58 -14.67 -21.36
C ASN A 200 -6.61 -15.48 -20.54
N LEU A 201 -7.82 -14.94 -20.42
CA LEU A 201 -8.93 -15.53 -19.67
C LEU A 201 -9.98 -16.09 -20.63
N THR A 202 -10.74 -17.08 -20.16
CA THR A 202 -11.88 -17.61 -20.92
C THR A 202 -13.15 -16.87 -20.53
N VAL A 203 -14.16 -16.85 -21.41
CA VAL A 203 -15.47 -16.26 -21.07
C VAL A 203 -16.15 -16.91 -19.86
N LEU A 204 -15.74 -18.14 -19.51
CA LEU A 204 -16.23 -18.90 -18.35
C LEU A 204 -15.51 -18.54 -17.04
N THR A 205 -14.46 -17.72 -17.08
CA THR A 205 -13.71 -17.32 -15.89
C THR A 205 -14.62 -16.54 -14.92
N PRO A 206 -14.69 -16.93 -13.64
CA PRO A 206 -15.47 -16.21 -12.63
C PRO A 206 -15.00 -14.77 -12.44
N VAL A 207 -15.90 -13.89 -12.00
CA VAL A 207 -15.59 -12.48 -11.71
C VAL A 207 -15.95 -12.14 -10.28
N HIS A 208 -14.97 -11.69 -9.51
CA HIS A 208 -15.16 -11.21 -8.15
C HIS A 208 -15.27 -9.70 -8.17
N VAL A 209 -16.49 -9.19 -7.99
CA VAL A 209 -16.76 -7.76 -7.95
C VAL A 209 -16.79 -7.32 -6.48
N LYS A 210 -15.75 -6.63 -6.04
CA LYS A 210 -15.71 -5.98 -4.73
C LYS A 210 -16.34 -4.58 -4.88
N GLY A 211 -17.20 -4.18 -3.95
CA GLY A 211 -17.84 -2.85 -3.96
C GLY A 211 -18.92 -2.68 -5.03
N LEU A 212 -19.90 -3.59 -5.09
CA LEU A 212 -20.97 -3.57 -6.11
C LEU A 212 -21.70 -2.21 -6.20
N ARG A 213 -21.96 -1.56 -5.07
CA ARG A 213 -22.57 -0.22 -5.04
C ARG A 213 -21.74 0.82 -5.80
N TYR A 214 -20.41 0.75 -5.71
CA TYR A 214 -19.54 1.62 -6.50
C TYR A 214 -19.69 1.34 -7.99
N MET A 215 -19.68 0.06 -8.40
CA MET A 215 -19.79 -0.30 -9.82
C MET A 215 -21.09 0.18 -10.43
N ARG A 216 -22.22 0.06 -9.71
CA ARG A 216 -23.52 0.60 -10.15
C ARG A 216 -23.53 2.12 -10.27
N ASN A 217 -22.89 2.83 -9.33
CA ASN A 217 -22.76 4.28 -9.41
C ASN A 217 -21.85 4.72 -10.55
N PHE A 218 -20.75 4.01 -10.78
CA PHE A 218 -19.88 4.24 -11.94
C PHE A 218 -20.63 4.01 -13.24
N ALA A 219 -21.50 2.99 -13.29
CA ALA A 219 -22.36 2.78 -14.45
C ALA A 219 -23.30 3.96 -14.69
N LYS A 220 -24.05 4.37 -13.67
CA LYS A 220 -24.93 5.54 -13.75
C LYS A 220 -24.18 6.82 -14.17
N LEU A 221 -22.97 7.04 -13.65
CA LEU A 221 -22.11 8.17 -14.00
C LEU A 221 -21.76 8.17 -15.50
N VAL A 222 -21.39 7.02 -16.06
CA VAL A 222 -21.09 6.87 -17.49
C VAL A 222 -22.34 7.11 -18.34
N GLU A 223 -23.52 6.71 -17.87
CA GLU A 223 -24.79 6.96 -18.58
C GLU A 223 -25.17 8.45 -18.63
N GLU A 224 -24.92 9.18 -17.54
CA GLU A 224 -25.31 10.59 -17.38
C GLU A 224 -24.29 11.55 -18.00
N LEU A 225 -22.99 11.36 -17.74
CA LEU A 225 -21.92 12.22 -18.28
C LEU A 225 -21.50 11.84 -19.70
N GLY A 226 -21.75 10.58 -20.09
CA GLY A 226 -21.23 10.01 -21.33
C GLY A 226 -19.77 9.56 -21.20
N HIS A 227 -19.39 8.60 -22.05
CA HIS A 227 -18.05 8.00 -22.03
C HIS A 227 -16.93 9.04 -22.24
N GLU A 228 -17.15 10.03 -23.11
CA GLU A 228 -16.18 11.06 -23.50
C GLU A 228 -15.67 11.87 -22.30
N LYS A 229 -16.59 12.37 -21.46
CA LYS A 229 -16.25 13.16 -20.26
C LYS A 229 -15.58 12.32 -19.18
N VAL A 230 -16.05 11.09 -18.98
CA VAL A 230 -15.44 10.15 -18.03
C VAL A 230 -14.01 9.79 -18.44
N ILE A 231 -13.76 9.56 -19.74
CA ILE A 231 -12.43 9.27 -20.28
C ILE A 231 -11.51 10.49 -20.15
N PHE A 232 -12.02 11.69 -20.42
CA PHE A 232 -11.25 12.92 -20.23
C PHE A 232 -10.81 13.07 -18.76
N TYR A 233 -11.71 12.89 -17.81
CA TYR A 233 -11.37 12.99 -16.39
C TYR A 233 -10.46 11.83 -15.92
N LEU A 234 -10.62 10.63 -16.49
CA LEU A 234 -9.68 9.52 -16.30
C LEU A 234 -8.26 9.92 -16.73
N GLY A 235 -8.12 10.63 -17.85
CA GLY A 235 -6.86 11.20 -18.30
C GLY A 235 -6.25 12.12 -17.25
N TRP A 236 -7.04 13.04 -16.69
CA TRP A 236 -6.61 13.91 -15.58
C TRP A 236 -6.12 13.12 -14.37
N LEU A 237 -6.86 12.09 -13.92
CA LEU A 237 -6.47 11.30 -12.74
C LEU A 237 -5.14 10.55 -12.89
N ILE A 238 -4.87 9.98 -14.07
CA ILE A 238 -3.63 9.23 -14.34
C ILE A 238 -2.44 10.19 -14.34
N LEU A 239 -2.64 11.29 -15.02
CA LEU A 239 -1.72 12.38 -15.22
C LEU A 239 -1.24 12.97 -13.90
N GLN A 240 -2.15 13.21 -12.96
CA GLN A 240 -1.82 13.66 -11.61
C GLN A 240 -0.85 12.74 -10.84
N VAL A 241 -0.77 11.46 -11.21
CA VAL A 241 -0.07 10.45 -10.43
C VAL A 241 1.23 10.04 -11.10
N LEU A 242 1.21 9.86 -12.42
CA LEU A 242 2.41 9.52 -13.17
C LEU A 242 3.44 10.64 -13.12
N TRP A 243 3.03 11.91 -13.13
CA TRP A 243 3.94 13.05 -13.25
C TRP A 243 4.95 13.24 -12.12
N ARG A 244 4.68 12.73 -10.92
CA ARG A 244 5.61 12.88 -9.78
C ARG A 244 7.01 12.31 -10.05
N GLY A 245 7.14 11.35 -10.97
CA GLY A 245 8.44 10.79 -11.36
C GLY A 245 8.77 10.93 -12.85
N LEU A 246 8.00 11.72 -13.60
CA LEU A 246 7.97 11.59 -15.06
C LEU A 246 7.96 12.92 -15.82
N ASP A 247 7.87 14.07 -15.14
CA ASP A 247 8.13 15.39 -15.72
C ASP A 247 8.51 16.40 -14.62
N LYS A 248 9.72 16.98 -14.70
CA LYS A 248 10.26 17.94 -13.71
C LYS A 248 9.39 19.20 -13.57
N HIS A 249 8.85 19.71 -14.68
CA HIS A 249 8.02 20.90 -14.69
C HIS A 249 6.67 20.64 -14.02
N MET A 250 6.04 19.51 -14.34
CA MET A 250 4.77 19.13 -13.71
C MET A 250 4.93 18.80 -12.23
N ASN A 251 6.05 18.19 -11.84
CA ASN A 251 6.35 17.95 -10.43
C ASN A 251 6.46 19.28 -9.67
N ALA A 252 7.15 20.27 -10.23
CA ALA A 252 7.21 21.62 -9.66
C ALA A 252 5.84 22.31 -9.55
N LEU A 253 4.99 22.18 -10.56
CA LEU A 253 3.61 22.71 -10.54
C LEU A 253 2.75 22.02 -9.47
N TRP A 254 2.87 20.70 -9.34
CA TRP A 254 2.21 19.93 -8.28
C TRP A 254 2.67 20.45 -6.91
N TYR A 255 3.97 20.56 -6.64
CA TYR A 255 4.45 21.07 -5.35
C TYR A 255 4.02 22.51 -5.06
N LYS A 256 4.04 23.40 -6.05
CA LYS A 256 3.55 24.78 -5.91
C LYS A 256 2.08 24.80 -5.47
N GLN A 257 1.27 23.88 -6.00
CA GLN A 257 -0.16 23.77 -5.69
C GLN A 257 -0.45 23.18 -4.31
N PHE A 258 0.29 22.16 -3.88
CA PHE A 258 -0.01 21.41 -2.65
C PHE A 258 0.67 21.96 -1.37
N GLY A 259 1.33 23.12 -1.43
CA GLY A 259 1.64 24.00 -0.28
C GLY A 259 2.46 23.35 0.85
N VAL A 260 2.06 23.52 2.11
CA VAL A 260 2.84 23.14 3.32
C VAL A 260 3.17 21.63 3.40
N ARG A 261 2.33 20.74 2.84
CA ARG A 261 2.68 19.32 2.67
C ARG A 261 3.72 19.14 1.56
N ALA A 262 3.64 19.91 0.48
CA ALA A 262 4.69 19.99 -0.51
C ALA A 262 5.99 20.62 0.03
N SER A 263 5.96 21.48 1.05
CA SER A 263 7.21 21.96 1.71
C SER A 263 7.86 20.89 2.60
N ALA A 264 7.08 19.97 3.17
CA ALA A 264 7.58 18.76 3.83
C ALA A 264 8.00 17.67 2.82
N LEU A 265 7.52 17.74 1.57
CA LEU A 265 8.02 16.95 0.43
C LEU A 265 9.17 17.65 -0.31
N ASN A 266 9.35 18.98 -0.20
CA ASN A 266 10.48 19.73 -0.77
C ASN A 266 11.79 19.40 -0.04
N SER A 267 11.72 18.85 1.18
CA SER A 267 12.87 18.26 1.84
C SER A 267 13.17 16.84 1.37
N LYS A 268 12.26 16.21 0.62
CA LYS A 268 12.47 14.88 0.05
C LYS A 268 13.18 15.04 -1.30
N PRO A 269 14.40 14.49 -1.46
CA PRO A 269 15.10 14.53 -2.74
C PRO A 269 14.25 13.86 -3.83
N GLN A 270 14.23 14.43 -5.04
CA GLN A 270 13.48 13.90 -6.20
C GLN A 270 13.91 12.47 -6.55
N GLU A 271 15.15 12.12 -6.23
CA GLU A 271 15.75 10.80 -6.32
C GLU A 271 14.96 9.74 -5.54
N VAL A 272 14.31 10.15 -4.44
CA VAL A 272 13.49 9.25 -3.62
C VAL A 272 12.16 8.93 -4.30
N ASP A 273 11.59 9.84 -5.09
CA ASP A 273 10.37 9.55 -5.86
C ASP A 273 10.65 8.51 -6.96
N CYS A 274 11.79 8.61 -7.64
CA CYS A 274 12.25 7.58 -8.57
C CYS A 274 12.53 6.24 -7.90
N LEU A 275 13.09 6.26 -6.68
CA LEU A 275 13.34 5.04 -5.91
C LEU A 275 12.03 4.37 -5.51
N GLU A 276 11.03 5.13 -5.03
CA GLU A 276 9.71 4.60 -4.68
C GLU A 276 9.00 4.01 -5.90
N GLN A 277 9.11 4.63 -7.07
CA GLN A 277 8.55 4.05 -8.31
C GLN A 277 9.26 2.76 -8.70
N THR A 278 10.59 2.76 -8.62
CA THR A 278 11.41 1.57 -8.90
C THR A 278 11.08 0.44 -7.93
N GLU A 279 10.89 0.74 -6.65
CA GLU A 279 10.47 -0.24 -5.64
C GLU A 279 9.06 -0.77 -5.91
N ASN A 280 8.10 0.12 -6.21
CA ASN A 280 6.73 -0.28 -6.50
C ASN A 280 6.64 -1.22 -7.69
N LEU A 281 7.51 -1.05 -8.69
CA LEU A 281 7.51 -1.81 -9.95
C LEU A 281 8.48 -3.00 -9.98
N LEU A 282 9.65 -2.86 -9.37
CA LEU A 282 10.79 -3.78 -9.49
C LEU A 282 11.44 -4.06 -8.11
N GLY A 283 10.71 -3.85 -7.01
CA GLY A 283 11.20 -4.00 -5.63
C GLY A 283 11.89 -5.33 -5.35
N TRP A 284 11.52 -6.42 -6.04
CA TRP A 284 12.19 -7.72 -5.96
C TRP A 284 13.67 -7.70 -6.32
N ALA A 285 14.04 -6.99 -7.38
CA ALA A 285 15.43 -6.91 -7.79
C ALA A 285 16.24 -6.06 -6.80
N LEU A 286 15.66 -4.95 -6.32
CA LEU A 286 16.25 -4.12 -5.25
C LEU A 286 16.46 -4.94 -3.97
N PHE A 287 15.47 -5.76 -3.63
CA PHE A 287 15.47 -6.58 -2.46
C PHE A 287 16.45 -7.74 -2.52
N TYR A 288 16.49 -8.44 -3.66
CA TYR A 288 17.45 -9.51 -3.89
C TYR A 288 18.86 -8.99 -3.67
N ARG A 289 19.16 -7.78 -4.19
CA ARG A 289 20.43 -7.10 -3.95
C ARG A 289 20.64 -6.78 -2.46
N PHE A 290 19.67 -6.14 -1.80
CA PHE A 290 19.75 -5.77 -0.38
C PHE A 290 20.00 -6.99 0.53
N THR A 291 19.29 -8.09 0.30
CA THR A 291 19.38 -9.30 1.14
C THR A 291 20.58 -10.20 0.83
N ARG A 292 21.19 -10.04 -0.35
CA ARG A 292 22.48 -10.68 -0.66
C ARG A 292 23.58 -10.06 0.18
N ASP A 293 23.52 -8.75 0.36
CA ASP A 293 24.58 -7.97 0.99
C ASP A 293 24.44 -7.89 2.53
N SER A 294 23.29 -8.31 3.11
CA SER A 294 23.06 -8.35 4.56
C SER A 294 23.49 -9.68 5.22
N SER A 295 24.13 -9.59 6.39
CA SER A 295 24.60 -10.75 7.17
C SER A 295 23.41 -11.46 7.84
N GLY A 296 22.92 -12.55 7.24
CA GLY A 296 21.66 -13.24 7.61
C GLY A 296 21.48 -13.78 9.04
N GLN A 297 22.29 -13.42 10.04
CA GLN A 297 22.14 -13.86 11.44
C GLN A 297 20.85 -13.34 12.12
N SER A 298 20.40 -12.12 11.79
CA SER A 298 19.17 -11.53 12.35
C SER A 298 17.90 -12.35 12.07
N THR A 299 17.89 -13.13 10.98
CA THR A 299 16.71 -13.89 10.54
C THR A 299 16.33 -15.06 11.45
N GLU A 300 17.30 -15.71 12.10
CA GLU A 300 17.07 -16.88 12.97
C GLU A 300 16.34 -16.47 14.25
N ARG A 301 16.85 -15.47 14.98
CA ARG A 301 16.23 -14.98 16.24
C ARG A 301 14.86 -14.39 16.02
N MET A 302 14.68 -13.61 14.95
CA MET A 302 13.36 -13.12 14.57
C MET A 302 12.39 -14.29 14.32
N SER A 303 12.83 -15.38 13.67
CA SER A 303 11.98 -16.55 13.40
C SER A 303 11.56 -17.26 14.69
N VAL A 304 12.49 -17.39 15.64
CA VAL A 304 12.21 -17.92 16.97
C VAL A 304 11.18 -17.06 17.70
N MET A 305 11.32 -15.73 17.65
CA MET A 305 10.36 -14.78 18.24
C MET A 305 8.96 -14.96 17.63
N ALA A 306 8.86 -14.96 16.30
CA ALA A 306 7.60 -15.11 15.59
C ALA A 306 6.89 -16.44 15.92
N LYS A 307 7.64 -17.56 15.99
CA LYS A 307 7.11 -18.86 16.41
C LYS A 307 6.61 -18.88 17.86
N ARG A 308 7.29 -18.16 18.78
CA ARG A 308 6.87 -18.05 20.18
C ARG A 308 5.55 -17.26 20.29
N LEU A 309 5.47 -16.14 19.57
CA LEU A 309 4.24 -15.33 19.48
C LEU A 309 3.10 -16.13 18.87
N GLY A 310 3.32 -16.81 17.74
CA GLY A 310 2.28 -17.63 17.09
C GLY A 310 1.71 -18.71 18.01
N ARG A 311 2.56 -19.38 18.80
CA ARG A 311 2.10 -20.34 19.82
C ARG A 311 1.28 -19.68 20.92
N ALA A 312 1.61 -18.46 21.34
CA ALA A 312 0.84 -17.74 22.35
C ALA A 312 -0.54 -17.31 21.82
N PHE A 313 -0.61 -16.72 20.63
CA PHE A 313 -1.88 -16.33 20.00
C PHE A 313 -2.78 -17.54 19.71
N LYS A 314 -2.23 -18.66 19.25
CA LYS A 314 -2.98 -19.92 19.12
C LYS A 314 -3.62 -20.37 20.43
N ARG A 315 -2.89 -20.28 21.54
CA ARG A 315 -3.44 -20.62 22.87
C ARG A 315 -4.56 -19.67 23.27
N VAL A 316 -4.42 -18.37 23.00
CA VAL A 316 -5.48 -17.38 23.26
C VAL A 316 -6.73 -17.73 22.46
N VAL A 317 -6.62 -18.03 21.16
CA VAL A 317 -7.76 -18.45 20.34
C VAL A 317 -8.38 -19.75 20.87
N ALA A 318 -7.57 -20.75 21.20
CA ALA A 318 -8.06 -22.04 21.69
C ALA A 318 -8.77 -21.95 23.05
N TYR A 319 -8.35 -21.04 23.93
CA TYR A 319 -8.95 -20.86 25.26
C TYR A 319 -10.26 -20.05 25.21
N ASN A 320 -10.42 -19.19 24.21
CA ASN A 320 -11.58 -18.31 24.08
C ASN A 320 -12.73 -18.99 23.35
N LYS A 321 -13.74 -19.43 24.12
CA LYS A 321 -14.93 -20.15 23.63
C LYS A 321 -15.78 -19.40 22.61
N TRP A 322 -15.59 -18.10 22.41
CA TRP A 322 -16.33 -17.30 21.45
C TRP A 322 -15.60 -17.19 20.09
N LEU A 323 -14.29 -17.51 20.05
CA LEU A 323 -13.46 -17.59 18.84
C LEU A 323 -13.46 -18.98 18.17
N VAL A 324 -14.49 -19.80 18.41
CA VAL A 324 -14.58 -21.17 17.84
C VAL A 324 -14.51 -21.14 16.32
N ASN A 325 -13.82 -22.13 15.73
CA ASN A 325 -13.60 -22.30 14.29
C ASN A 325 -12.59 -21.34 13.64
N ILE A 326 -11.88 -20.53 14.43
CA ILE A 326 -10.67 -19.84 13.94
C ILE A 326 -9.49 -20.81 14.05
N SER A 327 -8.87 -21.13 12.90
CA SER A 327 -7.69 -21.98 12.84
C SER A 327 -6.45 -21.15 12.53
N LEU A 328 -5.62 -20.91 13.54
CA LEU A 328 -4.29 -20.35 13.36
C LEU A 328 -3.28 -21.48 13.20
N THR A 329 -2.57 -21.52 12.07
CA THR A 329 -1.49 -22.48 11.80
C THR A 329 -0.13 -21.86 12.16
N GLU A 330 0.90 -22.71 12.35
CA GLU A 330 2.24 -22.15 12.62
C GLU A 330 2.78 -21.44 11.38
N LYS A 331 2.39 -21.92 10.19
CA LYS A 331 2.74 -21.34 8.90
C LYS A 331 2.42 -19.84 8.83
N ASN A 332 1.27 -19.41 9.37
CA ASN A 332 0.86 -17.99 9.42
C ASN A 332 1.91 -17.09 10.10
N PHE A 333 2.75 -17.63 10.99
CA PHE A 333 3.79 -16.89 11.73
C PHE A 333 5.22 -17.24 11.28
N THR A 334 5.40 -18.30 10.48
CA THR A 334 6.75 -18.80 10.13
C THR A 334 7.26 -18.23 8.81
N GLU A 335 6.37 -17.89 7.89
CA GLU A 335 6.73 -17.25 6.61
C GLU A 335 7.18 -15.80 6.77
N LEU A 336 7.04 -15.25 7.99
CA LEU A 336 7.33 -13.87 8.35
C LEU A 336 8.71 -13.37 7.86
N LEU A 337 9.76 -14.20 7.76
CA LEU A 337 11.15 -13.69 7.75
C LEU A 337 12.09 -14.31 6.72
N PHE A 338 11.58 -15.22 5.87
CA PHE A 338 12.43 -15.99 4.96
C PHE A 338 12.34 -15.52 3.51
N TYR A 339 12.12 -14.22 3.26
CA TYR A 339 12.19 -13.70 1.90
C TYR A 339 13.53 -13.99 1.19
N ARG A 340 14.63 -14.14 1.93
CA ARG A 340 15.93 -14.60 1.38
C ARG A 340 15.83 -15.99 0.72
N LYS A 341 14.93 -16.87 1.19
CA LYS A 341 14.64 -18.16 0.54
C LYS A 341 13.60 -18.02 -0.58
N LEU A 342 12.80 -16.96 -0.56
CA LEU A 342 11.79 -16.68 -1.61
C LEU A 342 12.42 -16.10 -2.87
N LEU A 343 13.58 -15.44 -2.77
CA LEU A 343 14.26 -14.74 -3.87
C LEU A 343 15.61 -15.37 -4.20
N SER A 344 15.60 -16.37 -5.10
CA SER A 344 16.81 -16.79 -5.82
C SER A 344 16.95 -16.02 -7.12
N GLU A 345 18.17 -15.97 -7.67
CA GLU A 345 18.41 -15.36 -8.98
C GLU A 345 17.55 -16.03 -10.07
N ASP A 346 17.39 -17.34 -10.01
CA ASP A 346 16.54 -18.10 -10.95
C ASP A 346 15.08 -17.64 -10.89
N LYS A 347 14.53 -17.44 -9.68
CA LYS A 347 13.16 -16.92 -9.52
C LYS A 347 13.03 -15.48 -10.00
N LEU A 348 14.06 -14.66 -9.79
CA LEU A 348 14.11 -13.30 -10.30
C LEU A 348 14.12 -13.29 -11.84
N ARG A 349 14.93 -14.15 -12.46
CA ARG A 349 14.97 -14.35 -13.92
C ARG A 349 13.66 -14.90 -14.46
N GLN A 350 13.02 -15.84 -13.76
CA GLN A 350 11.72 -16.38 -14.16
C GLN A 350 10.64 -15.28 -14.21
N ARG A 351 10.64 -14.35 -13.24
CA ARG A 351 9.58 -13.33 -13.12
C ARG A 351 9.86 -12.04 -13.87
N LEU A 352 11.12 -11.62 -13.95
CA LEU A 352 11.53 -10.33 -14.52
C LEU A 352 12.40 -10.49 -15.77
N GLY A 353 12.80 -11.71 -16.14
CA GLY A 353 13.65 -11.94 -17.32
C GLY A 353 12.97 -11.56 -18.63
N ASN A 354 11.64 -11.68 -18.69
CA ASN A 354 10.83 -11.33 -19.85
C ASN A 354 10.62 -9.82 -20.05
N ILE A 355 11.11 -8.97 -19.13
CA ILE A 355 11.09 -7.53 -19.36
C ILE A 355 11.95 -7.24 -20.60
N LYS A 356 11.36 -6.57 -21.58
CA LYS A 356 12.07 -6.11 -22.79
C LYS A 356 13.32 -5.31 -22.43
N GLU A 357 14.29 -5.27 -23.33
CA GLU A 357 15.49 -4.46 -23.12
C GLU A 357 15.14 -3.00 -22.81
N MET A 358 15.83 -2.44 -21.81
CA MET A 358 15.56 -1.09 -21.35
C MET A 358 16.20 -0.07 -22.29
N THR A 359 15.41 0.91 -22.72
CA THR A 359 15.81 2.00 -23.61
C THR A 359 16.24 3.25 -22.83
N ASP A 360 16.51 4.34 -23.52
CA ASP A 360 16.69 5.68 -22.95
C ASP A 360 15.38 6.41 -22.61
N SER A 361 14.22 5.83 -22.96
CA SER A 361 12.91 6.40 -22.67
C SER A 361 12.34 5.81 -21.38
N ALA A 362 12.13 6.68 -20.38
CA ALA A 362 11.48 6.30 -19.13
C ALA A 362 10.07 5.74 -19.36
N VAL A 363 9.33 6.29 -20.33
CA VAL A 363 7.96 5.84 -20.65
C VAL A 363 7.98 4.44 -21.25
N ALA A 364 8.85 4.20 -22.22
CA ALA A 364 8.97 2.88 -22.84
C ALA A 364 9.38 1.82 -21.81
N ASN A 365 10.31 2.16 -20.92
CA ASN A 365 10.74 1.29 -19.83
C ASN A 365 9.60 1.00 -18.85
N TRP A 366 8.79 2.00 -18.49
CA TRP A 366 7.58 1.81 -17.67
C TRP A 366 6.60 0.84 -18.32
N LEU A 367 6.29 1.05 -19.61
CA LEU A 367 5.36 0.20 -20.34
C LEU A 367 5.86 -1.25 -20.44
N ALA A 368 7.17 -1.45 -20.67
CA ALA A 368 7.78 -2.78 -20.71
C ALA A 368 7.69 -3.51 -19.36
N VAL A 369 7.94 -2.80 -18.26
CA VAL A 369 7.76 -3.35 -16.90
C VAL A 369 6.29 -3.66 -16.65
N ALA A 370 5.39 -2.74 -17.01
CA ALA A 370 3.96 -2.91 -16.82
C ALA A 370 3.39 -4.11 -17.58
N GLU A 371 3.85 -4.34 -18.81
CA GLU A 371 3.50 -5.51 -19.63
C GLU A 371 3.92 -6.80 -18.95
N THR A 372 5.16 -6.90 -18.49
CA THR A 372 5.66 -8.09 -17.79
C THR A 372 4.89 -8.34 -16.50
N ARG A 373 4.69 -7.28 -15.70
CA ARG A 373 4.02 -7.38 -14.40
C ARG A 373 2.55 -7.79 -14.48
N ARG A 374 1.84 -7.49 -15.57
CA ARG A 374 0.46 -7.98 -15.77
C ARG A 374 0.35 -9.49 -15.82
N THR A 375 1.42 -10.18 -16.22
CA THR A 375 1.45 -11.64 -16.31
C THR A 375 1.73 -12.32 -14.97
N LEU A 376 2.15 -11.55 -13.96
CA LEU A 376 2.47 -12.07 -12.64
C LEU A 376 1.19 -12.34 -11.83
N SER A 377 1.22 -13.38 -11.00
CA SER A 377 0.11 -13.72 -10.11
C SER A 377 -0.06 -12.68 -9.00
N GLU A 378 -1.26 -12.58 -8.39
CA GLU A 378 -1.46 -11.69 -7.22
C GLU A 378 -0.47 -12.02 -6.10
N ASP A 379 -0.10 -13.29 -5.98
CA ASP A 379 0.92 -13.72 -5.05
C ASP A 379 2.27 -13.06 -5.33
N ASP A 380 2.68 -13.04 -6.60
CA ASP A 380 3.89 -12.37 -7.02
C ASP A 380 3.79 -10.85 -6.81
N TRP A 381 2.61 -10.26 -7.02
CA TRP A 381 2.36 -8.83 -6.80
C TRP A 381 2.49 -8.41 -5.34
N ASP A 382 1.91 -9.19 -4.43
CA ASP A 382 1.96 -8.94 -3.00
C ASP A 382 3.36 -9.21 -2.45
N ASP A 383 4.04 -10.23 -2.95
CA ASP A 383 5.44 -10.43 -2.63
C ASP A 383 6.30 -9.26 -3.18
N MET A 384 5.92 -8.68 -4.32
CA MET A 384 6.63 -7.58 -5.00
C MET A 384 6.56 -6.26 -4.30
N ARG A 385 5.52 -6.02 -3.50
CA ARG A 385 5.48 -4.89 -2.58
C ARG A 385 6.39 -5.20 -1.41
N THR A 386 7.66 -4.99 -1.63
CA THR A 386 8.57 -4.73 -0.53
C THR A 386 8.06 -3.44 0.10
N PHE A 387 7.56 -3.49 1.33
CA PHE A 387 7.15 -2.32 2.12
C PHE A 387 8.37 -1.43 2.49
N TYR A 388 9.33 -1.29 1.57
CA TYR A 388 10.72 -0.90 1.82
C TYR A 388 10.87 0.60 2.08
N ILE A 389 10.04 1.46 1.47
CA ILE A 389 10.12 2.93 1.70
C ILE A 389 8.79 3.55 2.13
N ARG A 390 7.66 3.12 1.57
CA ARG A 390 6.41 3.88 1.70
C ARG A 390 5.81 3.86 3.12
N ASP A 391 5.75 2.69 3.74
CA ASP A 391 5.02 2.52 5.00
C ASP A 391 5.86 2.84 6.25
N ILE A 392 7.19 2.82 6.12
CA ILE A 392 8.04 3.14 7.27
C ILE A 392 8.19 4.66 7.47
N ARG A 393 8.10 5.47 6.39
CA ARG A 393 8.37 6.91 6.47
C ARG A 393 7.13 7.82 6.50
N THR A 394 5.96 7.35 6.06
CA THR A 394 4.82 8.28 5.82
C THR A 394 3.54 8.03 6.60
N THR A 395 3.41 6.90 7.32
CA THR A 395 2.13 6.57 7.98
C THR A 395 2.26 5.99 9.39
N GLY A 396 3.46 5.66 9.88
CA GLY A 396 3.62 4.90 11.12
C GLY A 396 2.98 3.49 11.06
N LYS A 397 2.54 3.03 9.88
CA LYS A 397 1.82 1.76 9.70
C LYS A 397 2.77 0.68 9.19
N TYR A 398 3.51 0.09 10.11
CA TYR A 398 4.19 -1.18 9.86
C TYR A 398 3.15 -2.31 9.81
N SER A 399 2.54 -2.58 8.65
CA SER A 399 1.70 -3.78 8.52
C SER A 399 2.57 -4.99 8.21
N VAL A 400 2.45 -6.02 9.06
CA VAL A 400 2.99 -7.35 8.76
C VAL A 400 1.90 -8.34 8.39
N TYR A 401 0.66 -7.89 8.14
CA TYR A 401 -0.46 -8.77 7.80
C TYR A 401 -0.78 -8.69 6.30
N ASN A 402 -0.82 -9.85 5.63
CA ASN A 402 -1.39 -9.94 4.29
C ASN A 402 -2.84 -10.44 4.39
N LYS A 403 -3.77 -9.54 4.04
CA LYS A 403 -5.21 -9.81 4.09
C LYS A 403 -5.69 -10.84 3.07
N GLU A 404 -5.12 -10.90 1.87
CA GLU A 404 -5.60 -11.81 0.83
C GLU A 404 -5.09 -13.25 1.10
N ARG A 405 -3.92 -13.40 1.74
CA ARG A 405 -3.33 -14.70 2.10
C ARG A 405 -3.64 -15.17 3.52
N HIS A 406 -4.16 -14.30 4.38
CA HIS A 406 -4.32 -14.56 5.80
C HIS A 406 -3.01 -15.03 6.47
N ASP A 407 -1.87 -14.42 6.10
CA ASP A 407 -0.55 -14.73 6.66
C ASP A 407 0.16 -13.48 7.20
N LEU A 408 1.25 -13.69 7.94
CA LEU A 408 2.11 -12.61 8.43
C LEU A 408 3.44 -12.56 7.68
N ARG A 409 3.87 -11.37 7.28
CA ARG A 409 5.08 -11.11 6.47
C ARG A 409 5.83 -9.89 6.98
N ALA A 410 7.11 -10.04 7.26
CA ALA A 410 8.01 -8.94 7.61
C ALA A 410 9.05 -8.73 6.51
N ALA A 411 9.29 -7.45 6.17
CA ALA A 411 10.38 -7.10 5.25
C ALA A 411 11.75 -7.32 5.94
N PRO A 412 12.85 -7.54 5.20
CA PRO A 412 14.19 -7.73 5.76
C PRO A 412 14.66 -6.59 6.63
N LEU A 413 14.26 -5.35 6.31
CA LEU A 413 14.55 -4.18 7.13
C LEU A 413 13.95 -4.27 8.53
N PHE A 414 13.02 -5.20 8.78
CA PHE A 414 12.50 -5.46 10.11
C PHE A 414 13.55 -6.11 11.00
N GLY A 415 14.61 -6.68 10.41
CA GLY A 415 15.82 -7.14 11.08
C GLY A 415 16.83 -6.05 11.38
N GLU A 416 16.50 -4.78 11.10
CA GLU A 416 17.35 -3.62 11.33
C GLU A 416 16.76 -2.70 12.40
N LEU A 417 17.61 -1.83 12.96
CA LEU A 417 17.18 -0.83 13.93
C LEU A 417 16.21 0.18 13.30
N PRO A 418 15.19 0.64 14.05
CA PRO A 418 14.95 0.37 15.47
C PRO A 418 14.04 -0.84 15.75
N LEU A 419 13.62 -1.58 14.72
CA LEU A 419 12.66 -2.68 14.86
C LEU A 419 13.28 -3.91 15.52
N PHE A 420 14.49 -4.26 15.10
CA PHE A 420 15.22 -5.40 15.62
C PHE A 420 16.72 -5.15 15.57
N GLY A 421 17.45 -5.75 16.51
CA GLY A 421 18.89 -5.79 16.46
C GLY A 421 19.43 -6.98 17.22
N GLU A 422 20.44 -7.64 16.65
CA GLU A 422 21.15 -8.71 17.34
C GLU A 422 21.83 -8.23 18.64
N GLY A 423 22.28 -6.98 18.63
CA GLY A 423 22.85 -6.30 19.79
C GLY A 423 21.84 -5.80 20.82
N LEU A 424 20.54 -5.79 20.50
CA LEU A 424 19.49 -5.33 21.42
C LEU A 424 19.05 -6.43 22.38
N THR A 425 18.54 -6.04 23.55
CA THR A 425 17.92 -7.00 24.47
C THR A 425 16.62 -7.56 23.89
N ASP A 426 16.16 -8.70 24.45
CA ASP A 426 14.85 -9.23 24.13
C ASP A 426 13.73 -8.25 24.52
N ALA A 427 13.91 -7.40 25.55
CA ALA A 427 12.89 -6.42 25.89
C ALA A 427 12.67 -5.43 24.75
N ALA A 428 13.75 -4.89 24.17
CA ALA A 428 13.66 -3.99 23.04
C ALA A 428 13.11 -4.68 21.78
N ASN A 429 13.63 -5.86 21.44
CA ASN A 429 13.20 -6.61 20.26
C ASN A 429 11.71 -7.03 20.33
N TYR A 430 11.22 -7.47 21.49
CA TYR A 430 9.80 -7.80 21.66
C TYR A 430 8.92 -6.55 21.77
N GLY A 431 9.43 -5.48 22.39
CA GLY A 431 8.73 -4.19 22.49
C GLY A 431 8.52 -3.55 21.12
N ALA A 432 9.53 -3.61 20.25
CA ALA A 432 9.47 -3.08 18.89
C ALA A 432 8.83 -4.08 17.91
N LEU A 433 9.64 -4.96 17.28
CA LEU A 433 9.16 -5.92 16.28
C LEU A 433 8.09 -6.89 16.83
N GLY A 434 8.26 -7.38 18.06
CA GLY A 434 7.30 -8.31 18.67
C GLY A 434 5.88 -7.73 18.78
N MET A 435 5.76 -6.43 19.07
CA MET A 435 4.47 -5.75 19.12
C MET A 435 3.83 -5.56 17.75
N LEU A 436 4.62 -5.34 16.71
CA LEU A 436 4.11 -5.30 15.34
C LEU A 436 3.55 -6.65 14.90
N ILE A 437 4.29 -7.73 15.16
CA ILE A 437 3.83 -9.10 14.91
C ILE A 437 2.58 -9.40 15.72
N GLY A 438 2.54 -8.97 16.99
CA GLY A 438 1.41 -9.17 17.87
C GLY A 438 0.14 -8.47 17.39
N ALA A 439 0.23 -7.19 17.01
CA ALA A 439 -0.92 -6.42 16.51
C ALA A 439 -1.48 -7.06 15.22
N ALA A 440 -0.61 -7.43 14.29
CA ALA A 440 -1.01 -8.09 13.06
C ALA A 440 -1.60 -9.50 13.30
N ALA A 441 -1.18 -10.21 14.34
CA ALA A 441 -1.80 -11.46 14.74
C ALA A 441 -3.25 -11.27 15.22
N VAL A 442 -3.53 -10.15 15.91
CA VAL A 442 -4.91 -9.78 16.28
C VAL A 442 -5.72 -9.45 15.03
N GLU A 443 -5.15 -8.68 14.09
CA GLU A 443 -5.79 -8.37 12.81
C GLU A 443 -6.13 -9.64 12.03
N LEU A 444 -5.21 -10.59 11.94
CA LEU A 444 -5.42 -11.92 11.36
C LEU A 444 -6.60 -12.66 12.02
N ILE A 445 -6.69 -12.62 13.35
CA ILE A 445 -7.82 -13.24 14.09
C ILE A 445 -9.13 -12.57 13.70
N VAL A 446 -9.19 -11.24 13.64
CA VAL A 446 -10.40 -10.47 13.26
C VAL A 446 -10.86 -10.86 11.86
N HIS A 447 -9.93 -10.96 10.92
CA HIS A 447 -10.25 -11.33 9.54
C HIS A 447 -10.69 -12.79 9.39
N ALA A 448 -10.22 -13.67 10.28
CA ALA A 448 -10.64 -15.07 10.32
C ALA A 448 -12.03 -15.28 10.94
N VAL A 449 -12.66 -14.24 11.52
CA VAL A 449 -14.01 -14.34 12.08
C VAL A 449 -15.04 -14.53 10.97
N PRO A 450 -15.83 -15.61 10.98
CA PRO A 450 -16.87 -15.82 9.98
C PRO A 450 -17.95 -14.72 10.04
N GLY A 451 -18.46 -14.29 8.89
CA GLY A 451 -19.44 -13.20 8.81
C GLY A 451 -20.68 -13.37 9.70
N HIS A 452 -21.19 -14.60 9.86
CA HIS A 452 -22.33 -14.91 10.73
C HIS A 452 -22.05 -14.70 12.23
N ARG A 453 -20.80 -14.49 12.64
CA ARG A 453 -20.39 -14.18 14.01
C ARG A 453 -19.89 -12.76 14.20
N LYS A 454 -19.86 -11.95 13.14
CA LYS A 454 -19.34 -10.57 13.21
C LYS A 454 -20.05 -9.76 14.30
N SER A 455 -21.37 -9.90 14.44
CA SER A 455 -22.13 -9.24 15.50
C SER A 455 -21.74 -9.65 16.93
N VAL A 456 -21.39 -10.93 17.15
CA VAL A 456 -20.91 -11.42 18.44
C VAL A 456 -19.50 -10.89 18.71
N PHE A 457 -18.64 -10.92 17.69
CA PHE A 457 -17.30 -10.35 17.75
C PHE A 457 -17.35 -8.85 18.09
N ASP A 458 -18.14 -8.07 17.35
CA ASP A 458 -18.31 -6.63 17.51
C ASP A 458 -18.74 -6.28 18.94
N LYS A 459 -19.63 -7.08 19.55
CA LYS A 459 -20.03 -6.90 20.95
C LYS A 459 -18.90 -7.14 21.95
N HIS A 460 -18.01 -8.10 21.70
CA HIS A 460 -16.87 -8.37 22.57
C HIS A 460 -15.79 -7.29 22.46
N VAL A 461 -15.62 -6.69 21.28
CA VAL A 461 -14.60 -5.67 21.05
C VAL A 461 -15.12 -4.24 21.25
N SER A 462 -16.43 -4.03 21.37
CA SER A 462 -17.05 -2.70 21.42
C SER A 462 -16.41 -1.78 22.45
N CYS A 463 -16.02 -2.32 23.62
CA CYS A 463 -15.34 -1.57 24.68
C CYS A 463 -14.15 -0.76 24.15
N TYR A 464 -13.34 -1.34 23.26
CA TYR A 464 -12.15 -0.69 22.70
C TYR A 464 -12.51 0.46 21.74
N PHE A 465 -13.67 0.37 21.09
CA PHE A 465 -14.18 1.42 20.20
C PHE A 465 -14.93 2.51 20.97
N ASP A 466 -15.71 2.11 21.97
CA ASP A 466 -16.54 3.00 22.80
C ASP A 466 -15.70 3.87 23.74
N ASN A 467 -14.57 3.34 24.24
CA ASN A 467 -13.66 4.05 25.14
C ASN A 467 -12.49 4.74 24.41
N SER A 468 -12.49 4.73 23.08
CA SER A 468 -11.44 5.32 22.29
C SER A 468 -11.60 6.85 22.23
N GLU A 469 -10.59 7.58 22.70
CA GLU A 469 -10.46 9.04 22.47
C GLU A 469 -10.07 9.35 21.01
N THR A 470 -9.89 8.32 20.17
CA THR A 470 -9.38 8.45 18.80
C THR A 470 -10.51 8.46 17.78
N PRO A 471 -10.32 9.14 16.63
CA PRO A 471 -11.30 9.12 15.55
C PRO A 471 -11.63 7.68 15.09
N PRO A 472 -12.86 7.40 14.64
CA PRO A 472 -13.30 6.05 14.27
C PRO A 472 -12.39 5.31 13.28
N ASN A 473 -11.70 6.05 12.41
CA ASN A 473 -10.78 5.51 11.41
C ASN A 473 -9.52 4.87 12.00
N PHE A 474 -9.18 5.15 13.25
CA PHE A 474 -7.96 4.67 13.93
C PHE A 474 -8.25 3.70 15.08
N ALA A 475 -9.48 3.67 15.58
CA ALA A 475 -9.91 2.81 16.70
C ALA A 475 -9.55 1.31 16.51
N ARG A 476 -9.45 0.81 15.27
CA ARG A 476 -8.99 -0.56 14.98
C ARG A 476 -7.51 -0.78 15.27
N ASP A 477 -6.65 0.14 14.86
CA ASP A 477 -5.20 0.02 15.06
C ASP A 477 -4.88 0.04 16.57
N HIS A 478 -5.62 0.85 17.34
CA HIS A 478 -5.58 0.83 18.81
C HIS A 478 -6.02 -0.51 19.38
N PHE A 479 -7.21 -1.00 18.97
CA PHE A 479 -7.72 -2.29 19.41
C PHE A 479 -6.71 -3.41 19.21
N TYR A 480 -6.07 -3.49 18.02
CA TYR A 480 -5.08 -4.53 17.73
C TYR A 480 -3.87 -4.46 18.70
N ARG A 481 -3.36 -3.26 18.98
CA ARG A 481 -2.23 -3.06 19.90
C ARG A 481 -2.61 -3.34 21.36
N SER A 482 -3.76 -2.85 21.81
CA SER A 482 -4.23 -3.03 23.19
C SER A 482 -4.47 -4.50 23.54
N VAL A 483 -4.93 -5.31 22.57
CA VAL A 483 -5.05 -6.77 22.78
C VAL A 483 -3.68 -7.44 22.73
N ALA A 484 -2.80 -7.02 21.82
CA ALA A 484 -1.51 -7.64 21.63
C ALA A 484 -0.55 -7.43 22.81
N VAL A 485 -0.58 -6.25 23.46
CA VAL A 485 0.46 -5.82 24.41
C VAL A 485 0.68 -6.81 25.56
N ASP A 486 -0.39 -7.28 26.19
CA ASP A 486 -0.30 -8.19 27.33
C ASP A 486 0.18 -9.58 26.89
N ILE A 487 -0.22 -10.03 25.70
CA ILE A 487 0.20 -11.33 25.13
C ILE A 487 1.68 -11.30 24.79
N VAL A 488 2.12 -10.27 24.05
CA VAL A 488 3.52 -10.10 23.63
C VAL A 488 4.42 -9.94 24.86
N TYR A 489 4.01 -9.14 25.85
CA TYR A 489 4.77 -8.96 27.09
C TYR A 489 4.95 -10.29 27.83
N GLN A 490 3.90 -11.11 27.96
CA GLN A 490 4.03 -12.43 28.60
C GLN A 490 4.98 -13.35 27.85
N VAL A 491 4.96 -13.32 26.51
CA VAL A 491 5.92 -14.08 25.70
C VAL A 491 7.34 -13.56 25.93
N PHE A 492 7.53 -12.25 25.98
CA PHE A 492 8.82 -11.63 26.34
C PHE A 492 9.30 -12.13 27.71
N LYS A 493 8.47 -12.09 28.76
CA LYS A 493 8.86 -12.55 30.10
C LYS A 493 9.24 -14.03 30.13
N ALA A 494 8.58 -14.86 29.34
CA ALA A 494 8.91 -16.28 29.21
C ALA A 494 10.13 -16.54 28.32
N ALA A 495 10.46 -15.62 27.42
CA ALA A 495 11.54 -15.72 26.44
C ALA A 495 12.88 -15.21 26.96
N ALA A 496 12.82 -14.19 27.82
CA ALA A 496 13.93 -13.45 28.38
C ALA A 496 14.91 -14.38 29.12
N SER A 497 16.14 -14.51 28.60
CA SER A 497 17.23 -15.07 29.41
C SER A 497 17.64 -14.09 30.52
N ASP A 498 18.01 -14.60 31.69
CA ASP A 498 18.62 -13.82 32.78
C ASP A 498 20.04 -13.31 32.45
N ALA A 499 20.62 -13.76 31.33
CA ALA A 499 21.88 -13.27 30.81
C ALA A 499 21.71 -11.81 30.32
N ALA A 500 21.97 -10.87 31.21
CA ALA A 500 21.96 -9.44 30.93
C ALA A 500 22.98 -9.06 29.85
N LYS A 501 22.55 -8.98 28.60
CA LYS A 501 23.27 -8.20 27.58
C LYS A 501 22.84 -6.73 27.70
N GLY A 502 23.38 -6.04 28.71
CA GLY A 502 23.27 -4.58 28.84
C GLY A 502 21.86 -4.03 29.09
N GLN A 503 21.81 -2.72 29.38
CA GLN A 503 20.61 -1.90 29.30
C GLN A 503 20.60 -1.23 27.93
N ASP A 504 19.56 -1.46 27.11
CA ASP A 504 19.40 -0.73 25.84
C ASP A 504 19.17 0.76 26.10
N LEU A 505 18.40 1.07 27.16
CA LEU A 505 18.14 2.40 27.65
C LEU A 505 18.64 2.52 29.10
N LYS A 506 19.60 3.42 29.34
CA LYS A 506 20.31 3.52 30.64
C LYS A 506 19.40 3.79 31.84
N ASP A 507 18.29 4.48 31.62
CA ASP A 507 17.38 4.93 32.69
C ASP A 507 16.17 4.02 32.90
N PHE A 508 16.05 2.93 32.13
CA PHE A 508 14.90 2.04 32.18
C PHE A 508 15.33 0.60 32.47
N ASP A 509 14.56 -0.09 33.30
CA ASP A 509 14.72 -1.53 33.46
C ASP A 509 14.22 -2.29 32.22
N ARG A 510 14.33 -3.63 32.22
CA ARG A 510 13.90 -4.46 31.08
C ARG A 510 12.40 -4.37 30.82
N ASP A 511 11.59 -4.33 31.86
CA ASP A 511 10.14 -4.30 31.73
C ASP A 511 9.68 -2.94 31.21
N GLN A 512 10.31 -1.86 31.67
CA GLN A 512 10.09 -0.51 31.17
C GLN A 512 10.60 -0.36 29.73
N THR A 513 11.77 -0.92 29.41
CA THR A 513 12.36 -0.89 28.05
C THR A 513 11.42 -1.52 27.02
N PHE A 514 10.73 -2.61 27.37
CA PHE A 514 9.71 -3.22 26.49
C PHE A 514 8.66 -2.20 26.05
N PHE A 515 8.05 -1.49 27.01
CA PHE A 515 7.00 -0.52 26.71
C PHE A 515 7.56 0.74 26.04
N GLN A 516 8.77 1.18 26.40
CA GLN A 516 9.41 2.32 25.74
C GLN A 516 9.68 2.03 24.27
N MET A 517 10.22 0.85 23.95
CA MET A 517 10.51 0.46 22.57
C MET A 517 9.25 0.26 21.73
N MET A 518 8.14 -0.16 22.35
CA MET A 518 6.83 -0.18 21.68
C MET A 518 6.40 1.21 21.22
N CYS A 519 6.56 2.22 22.07
CA CYS A 519 6.14 3.59 21.77
C CYS A 519 7.17 4.35 20.92
N TYR A 520 8.45 3.99 21.01
CA TYR A 520 9.52 4.61 20.23
C TYR A 520 9.27 4.53 18.72
N LEU A 521 8.69 3.42 18.25
CA LEU A 521 8.34 3.22 16.84
C LEU A 521 7.26 4.18 16.32
N LEU A 522 6.54 4.84 17.22
CA LEU A 522 5.47 5.77 16.91
C LEU A 522 5.94 7.23 17.03
N CYS A 523 7.19 7.49 17.41
CA CYS A 523 7.71 8.85 17.50
C CYS A 523 7.80 9.49 16.11
N GLU A 524 7.06 10.59 15.90
CA GLU A 524 7.08 11.37 14.66
C GLU A 524 7.42 12.84 14.92
N GLY A 525 8.20 13.45 14.01
CA GLY A 525 8.75 14.81 14.18
C GLY A 525 7.89 15.96 13.67
N HIS A 526 6.63 15.74 13.26
CA HIS A 526 5.82 16.79 12.62
C HIS A 526 4.97 17.60 13.61
N ALA A 527 5.38 18.85 13.84
CA ALA A 527 4.88 19.78 14.85
C ALA A 527 3.45 20.34 14.67
N LYS A 528 2.57 19.78 13.83
CA LYS A 528 1.22 20.34 13.61
C LYS A 528 0.04 19.36 13.70
N GLU A 529 0.25 18.05 13.73
CA GLU A 529 -0.82 17.03 13.85
C GLU A 529 -0.43 15.94 14.87
N ILE A 530 0.02 16.35 16.07
CA ILE A 530 0.50 15.47 17.18
C ILE A 530 -0.58 14.62 17.93
N PRO A 531 -1.90 14.58 17.62
CA PRO A 531 -2.78 13.65 18.34
C PRO A 531 -2.51 12.15 18.06
N GLU A 532 -2.24 11.76 16.82
CA GLU A 532 -2.39 10.34 16.41
C GLU A 532 -1.30 9.41 16.98
N ALA A 533 -0.03 9.74 16.79
CA ALA A 533 1.11 8.95 17.26
C ALA A 533 1.10 8.76 18.78
N GLU A 534 0.86 9.85 19.53
CA GLU A 534 0.77 9.83 20.98
C GLU A 534 -0.44 9.01 21.45
N LEU A 535 -1.61 9.17 20.80
CA LEU A 535 -2.78 8.35 21.10
C LEU A 535 -2.53 6.86 20.79
N ASN A 536 -1.80 6.54 19.72
CA ASN A 536 -1.45 5.17 19.35
C ASN A 536 -0.61 4.48 20.41
N CYS A 537 0.39 5.16 20.98
CA CYS A 537 1.16 4.65 22.11
C CYS A 537 0.29 4.55 23.36
N ASN A 538 -0.37 5.65 23.74
CA ASN A 538 -1.04 5.77 25.03
C ASN A 538 -2.23 4.81 25.14
N GLN A 539 -3.10 4.75 24.13
CA GLN A 539 -4.26 3.86 24.16
C GLN A 539 -3.85 2.39 24.16
N GLY A 540 -2.77 2.04 23.44
CA GLY A 540 -2.23 0.69 23.41
C GLY A 540 -1.83 0.17 24.79
N VAL A 541 -1.42 1.03 25.72
CA VAL A 541 -1.03 0.64 27.09
C VAL A 541 -2.07 0.95 28.16
N LYS A 542 -3.02 1.87 27.92
CA LYS A 542 -4.05 2.27 28.89
C LYS A 542 -4.88 1.08 29.38
N ASP A 543 -5.14 0.09 28.53
CA ASP A 543 -5.86 -1.13 28.89
C ASP A 543 -4.99 -2.18 29.59
N SER A 544 -3.66 -2.08 29.49
CA SER A 544 -2.74 -3.01 30.15
C SER A 544 -2.67 -2.73 31.66
N ARG A 545 -2.91 -3.75 32.47
CA ARG A 545 -2.62 -3.69 33.92
C ARG A 545 -1.12 -3.83 34.21
N ILE A 546 -0.43 -4.52 33.31
CA ILE A 546 1.01 -4.77 33.40
C ILE A 546 1.75 -3.44 33.29
N PHE A 547 1.42 -2.62 32.28
CA PHE A 547 2.01 -1.29 32.10
C PHE A 547 1.88 -0.44 33.38
N GLY A 548 0.68 -0.32 33.93
CA GLY A 548 0.44 0.48 35.14
C GLY A 548 1.22 -0.03 36.35
N THR A 549 1.54 -1.33 36.41
CA THR A 549 2.37 -1.91 37.47
C THR A 549 3.84 -1.60 37.25
N VAL A 550 4.34 -1.78 36.02
CA VAL A 550 5.75 -1.56 35.62
C VAL A 550 6.18 -0.10 35.82
N PHE A 551 5.28 0.86 35.56
CA PHE A 551 5.55 2.29 35.76
C PHE A 551 5.01 2.86 37.08
N GLY A 552 4.45 2.02 37.96
CA GLY A 552 3.90 2.47 39.24
C GLY A 552 2.77 3.51 39.11
N CYS A 553 1.99 3.47 38.03
CA CYS A 553 0.96 4.46 37.75
C CYS A 553 -0.19 4.37 38.78
N PRO A 554 -0.57 5.47 39.47
CA PRO A 554 -1.69 5.46 40.42
C PRO A 554 -3.00 5.02 39.77
N ARG A 555 -3.81 4.23 40.48
CA ARG A 555 -5.12 3.79 39.98
C ARG A 555 -6.05 4.98 39.75
N GLY A 556 -6.59 5.10 38.54
CA GLY A 556 -7.42 6.23 38.12
C GLY A 556 -6.62 7.38 37.50
N SER A 557 -5.30 7.28 37.41
CA SER A 557 -4.52 8.21 36.58
C SER A 557 -4.84 8.02 35.09
N PRO A 558 -4.53 9.01 34.23
CA PRO A 558 -4.80 8.93 32.79
C PRO A 558 -4.24 7.67 32.11
N MET A 559 -3.08 7.18 32.57
CA MET A 559 -2.42 5.98 32.02
C MET A 559 -2.73 4.69 32.80
N ASN A 560 -3.56 4.76 33.85
CA ASN A 560 -4.06 3.61 34.58
C ASN A 560 -5.54 3.80 34.97
N PRO A 561 -6.45 3.90 33.98
CA PRO A 561 -7.86 4.13 34.23
C PRO A 561 -8.51 3.00 35.02
N ARG A 562 -9.62 3.32 35.71
CA ARG A 562 -10.36 2.33 36.52
C ARG A 562 -11.08 1.28 35.65
N HIS A 563 -11.59 1.71 34.50
CA HIS A 563 -12.25 0.86 33.52
C HIS A 563 -11.26 0.57 32.42
N LYS A 564 -10.90 -0.71 32.25
CA LYS A 564 -9.97 -1.20 31.23
C LYS A 564 -10.71 -2.22 30.37
N CYS A 565 -10.53 -2.14 29.06
CA CYS A 565 -11.04 -3.14 28.13
C CYS A 565 -10.18 -4.39 28.15
N ARG A 566 -10.80 -5.55 27.94
CA ARG A 566 -10.08 -6.82 27.87
C ARG A 566 -10.80 -7.79 26.93
N LEU A 567 -10.03 -8.37 26.03
CA LEU A 567 -10.43 -9.45 25.14
C LEU A 567 -10.18 -10.84 25.76
#